data_AF-A0A7S4V8V4-F1
#
_entry.id   AF-A0A7S4V8V4-F1
#
_cell.length_a   1.000
_cell.length_b   1.000
_cell.length_c   1.000
_cell.angle_alpha   90.00
_cell.angle_beta   90.00
_cell.angle_gamma   90.00
#
_symmetry.space_group_name_H-M   'P 1'
#
loop_
_entity.id
_entity.type
_entity.pdbx_description
1 polymer ?
#
loop_
_entity_poly.entity_id
_entity_poly.type
_entity_poly.pdbx_seq_one_letter_code
_entity_poly.pdbx_strand_id
1 'polypeptide(L)'
;MLLVGGAPIDEVDVEHCTPLLWAAFGGHDEVVRLLLRFKANPDLRDESGQTPLHWAARGHAGTVALLLAHGASPDVRDADGRTPAFWAEHEERDDILEMLGGDRNARRPPQPWVVDVEL
;
A
#
# COMPACT_ATOMS: atom_id res chain seq x y z
N MET A 1 16.08 -6.83 12.01
CA MET A 1 17.01 -6.59 10.88
C MET A 1 17.55 -7.95 10.42
N LEU A 2 16.85 -8.61 9.49
CA LEU A 2 17.11 -9.98 9.01
C LEU A 2 17.76 -9.97 7.61
N LEU A 3 18.96 -9.40 7.49
CA LEU A 3 19.77 -9.51 6.26
C LEU A 3 21.19 -10.04 6.53
N VAL A 4 21.45 -10.54 7.74
CA VAL A 4 22.75 -11.08 8.14
C VAL A 4 22.57 -12.59 8.39
N GLY A 5 22.73 -13.43 7.36
CA GLY A 5 22.77 -14.88 7.59
C GLY A 5 22.33 -15.83 6.48
N GLY A 6 22.18 -15.42 5.22
CA GLY A 6 21.81 -16.36 4.14
C GLY A 6 20.36 -16.86 4.18
N ALA A 7 19.54 -16.28 5.05
CA ALA A 7 18.08 -16.45 5.03
C ALA A 7 17.50 -15.98 3.69
N PRO A 8 16.51 -16.69 3.12
CA PRO A 8 15.81 -16.22 1.92
C PRO A 8 15.17 -14.85 2.17
N ILE A 9 15.26 -13.97 1.18
CA ILE A 9 14.76 -12.58 1.26
C ILE A 9 13.26 -12.51 1.56
N ASP A 10 12.52 -13.51 1.12
CA ASP A 10 11.08 -13.68 1.24
C ASP A 10 10.70 -14.73 2.31
N GLU A 11 11.63 -15.08 3.20
CA GLU A 11 11.32 -15.97 4.33
C GLU A 11 10.21 -15.34 5.18
N VAL A 12 9.24 -16.15 5.57
CA VAL A 12 8.15 -15.72 6.43
C VAL A 12 8.43 -16.08 7.88
N ASP A 13 8.00 -15.24 8.81
CA ASP A 13 8.03 -15.54 10.23
C ASP A 13 6.83 -16.43 10.65
N VAL A 14 6.65 -16.57 11.97
CA VAL A 14 5.57 -17.38 12.56
C VAL A 14 4.17 -16.81 12.32
N GLU A 15 4.07 -15.55 11.89
CA GLU A 15 2.81 -14.87 11.54
C GLU A 15 2.60 -14.83 10.01
N HIS A 16 3.38 -15.61 9.27
CA HIS A 16 3.46 -15.61 7.80
C HIS A 16 3.80 -14.24 7.20
N CYS A 17 4.52 -13.40 7.94
CA CYS A 17 4.94 -12.08 7.50
C CYS A 17 6.38 -12.12 6.95
N THR A 18 6.58 -11.48 5.79
CA THR A 18 7.91 -11.28 5.21
C THR A 18 8.58 -10.05 5.80
N PRO A 19 9.92 -9.93 5.72
CA PRO A 19 10.63 -8.70 6.08
C PRO A 19 10.07 -7.46 5.36
N LEU A 20 9.58 -7.62 4.13
CA LEU A 20 9.01 -6.52 3.34
C LEU A 20 7.63 -6.09 3.87
N LEU A 21 6.80 -7.03 4.31
CA LEU A 21 5.51 -6.74 4.97
C LEU A 21 5.74 -5.88 6.23
N TRP A 22 6.66 -6.28 7.10
CA TRP A 22 7.01 -5.52 8.29
C TRP A 22 7.59 -4.14 7.99
N ALA A 23 8.49 -4.06 7.02
CA ALA A 23 9.08 -2.79 6.61
C ALA A 23 8.01 -1.84 6.05
N ALA A 24 7.03 -2.38 5.31
CA ALA A 24 5.92 -1.59 4.78
C ALA A 24 4.93 -1.15 5.85
N PHE A 25 4.61 -2.01 6.83
CA PHE A 25 3.82 -1.67 8.00
C PHE A 25 4.44 -0.54 8.84
N GLY A 26 5.77 -0.53 8.97
CA GLY A 26 6.50 0.51 9.70
C GLY A 26 6.83 1.77 8.89
N GLY A 27 6.51 1.80 7.59
CA GLY A 27 6.92 2.89 6.70
C GLY A 27 8.44 3.08 6.60
N HIS A 28 9.21 2.00 6.71
CA HIS A 28 10.66 2.04 6.74
C HIS A 28 11.24 2.10 5.32
N ASP A 29 11.09 3.26 4.67
CA ASP A 29 11.42 3.47 3.25
C ASP A 29 12.80 2.95 2.84
N GLU A 30 13.84 3.15 3.66
CA GLU A 30 15.19 2.66 3.35
C GLU A 30 15.31 1.13 3.44
N VAL A 31 14.60 0.51 4.38
CA VAL A 31 14.55 -0.95 4.51
C VAL A 31 13.77 -1.54 3.33
N VAL A 32 12.62 -0.95 2.99
CA VAL A 32 11.81 -1.32 1.82
C VAL A 32 12.65 -1.24 0.54
N ARG A 33 13.33 -0.11 0.33
CA ARG A 33 14.22 0.10 -0.82
C ARG A 33 15.33 -0.95 -0.88
N LEU A 34 15.93 -1.30 0.25
CA LEU A 34 16.98 -2.32 0.32
C LEU A 34 16.43 -3.70 -0.05
N LEU A 35 15.31 -4.11 0.54
CA LEU A 35 14.68 -5.41 0.27
C LEU A 35 14.27 -5.56 -1.20
N LEU A 36 13.64 -4.53 -1.78
CA LEU A 36 13.24 -4.51 -3.19
C LEU A 36 14.46 -4.55 -4.14
N ARG A 37 15.58 -3.93 -3.77
CA ARG A 37 16.86 -4.05 -4.52
C ARG A 37 17.39 -5.48 -4.52
N PHE A 38 17.19 -6.21 -3.43
CA PHE A 38 17.52 -7.63 -3.32
C PHE A 38 16.43 -8.57 -3.89
N LYS A 39 15.52 -8.03 -4.71
CA LYS A 39 14.48 -8.79 -5.42
C LYS A 39 13.47 -9.47 -4.49
N ALA A 40 13.21 -8.90 -3.31
CA ALA A 40 12.05 -9.27 -2.51
C ALA A 40 10.78 -9.13 -3.36
N ASN A 41 9.87 -10.09 -3.26
CA ASN A 41 8.63 -10.06 -4.03
C ASN A 41 7.63 -9.08 -3.37
N PRO A 42 7.25 -7.98 -4.07
CA PRO A 42 6.38 -6.95 -3.50
C PRO A 42 4.91 -7.36 -3.35
N ASP A 43 4.50 -8.49 -3.93
CA ASP A 43 3.11 -8.96 -3.94
C ASP A 43 2.87 -10.18 -3.01
N LEU A 44 3.87 -10.55 -2.18
CA LEU A 44 3.67 -11.58 -1.17
C LEU A 44 2.60 -11.16 -0.16
N ARG A 45 1.82 -12.14 0.27
CA ARG A 45 0.65 -11.95 1.11
C ARG A 45 0.89 -12.57 2.48
N ASP A 46 0.41 -11.89 3.51
CA ASP A 46 0.27 -12.46 4.85
C ASP A 46 -0.96 -13.39 4.94
N GLU A 47 -1.24 -13.92 6.14
CA GLU A 47 -2.40 -14.78 6.41
C GLU A 47 -3.74 -14.10 6.10
N SER A 48 -3.80 -12.77 6.18
CA SER A 48 -5.00 -11.98 5.88
C SER A 48 -5.15 -11.68 4.39
N GLY A 49 -4.23 -12.19 3.55
CA GLY A 49 -4.19 -11.92 2.13
C GLY A 49 -3.66 -10.51 1.81
N GLN A 50 -3.11 -9.79 2.77
CA GLN A 50 -2.64 -8.41 2.59
C GLN A 50 -1.21 -8.40 2.05
N THR A 51 -0.98 -7.55 1.05
CA THR A 51 0.35 -7.29 0.48
C THR A 51 1.05 -6.14 1.22
N PRO A 52 2.37 -5.96 1.06
CA PRO A 52 3.07 -4.75 1.51
C PRO A 52 2.36 -3.45 1.14
N LEU A 53 1.70 -3.40 -0.03
CA LEU A 53 0.96 -2.21 -0.47
C LEU A 53 -0.30 -1.95 0.37
N HIS A 54 -1.01 -2.98 0.84
CA HIS A 54 -2.13 -2.80 1.78
C HIS A 54 -1.64 -2.14 3.09
N TRP A 55 -0.51 -2.61 3.61
CA TRP A 55 0.10 -2.07 4.82
C TRP A 55 0.58 -0.63 4.64
N ALA A 56 1.32 -0.36 3.57
CA ALA A 56 1.81 0.98 3.27
C ALA A 56 0.68 1.98 2.98
N ALA A 57 -0.45 1.52 2.42
CA ALA A 57 -1.56 2.39 2.04
C ALA A 57 -2.22 3.11 3.22
N ARG A 58 -2.00 2.64 4.45
CA ARG A 58 -2.56 3.21 5.68
C ARG A 58 -1.87 4.51 6.13
N GLY A 59 -0.78 4.91 5.48
CA GLY A 59 -0.14 6.20 5.82
C GLY A 59 1.30 6.39 5.36
N HIS A 60 1.88 5.46 4.60
CA HIS A 60 3.29 5.47 4.24
C HIS A 60 3.50 5.77 2.75
N ALA A 61 3.23 7.01 2.33
CA ALA A 61 3.32 7.43 0.93
C ALA A 61 4.69 7.15 0.28
N GLY A 62 5.80 7.37 1.01
CA GLY A 62 7.15 7.04 0.52
C GLY A 62 7.31 5.55 0.19
N THR A 63 6.80 4.69 1.06
CA THR A 63 6.79 3.24 0.87
C THR A 63 5.88 2.84 -0.29
N VAL A 64 4.69 3.45 -0.42
CA VAL A 64 3.77 3.21 -1.56
C VAL A 64 4.46 3.53 -2.88
N ALA A 65 5.15 4.67 -2.96
CA ALA A 65 5.91 5.05 -4.16
C ALA A 65 6.98 4.01 -4.51
N LEU A 66 7.73 3.54 -3.51
CA LEU A 66 8.78 2.52 -3.70
C LEU A 66 8.20 1.19 -4.18
N LEU A 67 7.11 0.72 -3.57
CA LEU A 67 6.47 -0.54 -3.94
C LEU A 67 5.93 -0.49 -5.38
N LEU A 68 5.21 0.58 -5.75
CA LEU A 68 4.70 0.77 -7.10
C LEU A 68 5.83 0.87 -8.14
N ALA A 69 6.90 1.61 -7.83
CA ALA A 69 8.07 1.72 -8.71
C ALA A 69 8.78 0.39 -8.94
N HIS A 70 8.61 -0.58 -8.04
CA HIS A 70 9.15 -1.93 -8.13
C HIS A 70 8.11 -2.97 -8.60
N GLY A 71 6.96 -2.52 -9.13
CA GLY A 71 5.99 -3.38 -9.80
C GLY A 71 4.97 -4.06 -8.88
N ALA A 72 4.76 -3.54 -7.66
CA ALA A 72 3.67 -3.99 -6.82
C ALA A 72 2.31 -3.77 -7.50
N SER A 73 1.41 -4.73 -7.37
CA SER A 73 0.09 -4.70 -7.97
C SER A 73 -0.88 -3.86 -7.10
N PRO A 74 -1.44 -2.73 -7.61
CA PRO A 74 -2.28 -1.84 -6.81
C PRO A 74 -3.70 -2.37 -6.54
N ASP A 75 -4.18 -3.29 -7.37
CA ASP A 75 -5.57 -3.78 -7.35
C ASP A 75 -5.73 -5.13 -6.65
N VAL A 76 -4.73 -5.57 -5.89
CA VAL A 76 -4.80 -6.84 -5.15
C VAL A 76 -5.89 -6.75 -4.09
N ARG A 77 -6.68 -7.82 -3.94
CA ARG A 77 -7.69 -7.94 -2.89
C ARG A 77 -7.18 -8.80 -1.75
N ASP A 78 -7.34 -8.31 -0.53
CA ASP A 78 -7.16 -9.08 0.70
C ASP A 78 -8.31 -10.10 0.92
N ALA A 79 -8.27 -10.84 2.02
CA ALA A 79 -9.27 -11.86 2.34
C ALA A 79 -10.70 -11.30 2.50
N ASP A 80 -10.83 -10.03 2.87
CA ASP A 80 -12.11 -9.31 2.97
C ASP A 80 -12.56 -8.70 1.63
N GLY A 81 -11.78 -8.90 0.56
CA GLY A 81 -12.06 -8.32 -0.75
C GLY A 81 -11.68 -6.84 -0.87
N ARG A 82 -10.95 -6.28 0.11
CA ARG A 82 -10.53 -4.87 0.14
C ARG A 82 -9.23 -4.69 -0.63
N THR A 83 -9.08 -3.54 -1.28
CA THR A 83 -7.85 -3.17 -2.00
C THR A 83 -6.98 -2.25 -1.15
N PRO A 84 -5.70 -2.04 -1.50
CA PRO A 84 -4.88 -0.99 -0.90
C PRO A 84 -5.57 0.38 -0.90
N ALA A 85 -6.26 0.74 -1.99
CA ALA A 85 -7.01 1.99 -2.08
C ALA A 85 -8.16 2.08 -1.07
N PHE A 86 -8.83 0.97 -0.73
CA PHE A 86 -9.84 0.95 0.33
C PHE A 86 -9.25 1.36 1.69
N TRP A 87 -8.05 0.86 2.01
CA TRP A 87 -7.36 1.22 3.25
C TRP A 87 -6.90 2.67 3.26
N ALA A 88 -6.41 3.19 2.12
CA ALA A 88 -6.08 4.61 1.99
C ALA A 88 -7.32 5.52 2.19
N GLU A 89 -8.47 5.13 1.64
CA GLU A 89 -9.74 5.84 1.84
C GLU A 89 -10.20 5.80 3.31
N HIS A 90 -10.10 4.64 3.96
CA HIS A 90 -10.47 4.44 5.37
C HIS A 90 -9.60 5.26 6.33
N GLU A 91 -8.30 5.38 6.04
CA GLU A 91 -7.34 6.15 6.84
C GLU A 91 -7.25 7.63 6.40
N GLU A 92 -8.14 8.07 5.49
CA GLU A 92 -8.20 9.45 4.98
C GLU A 92 -6.89 9.94 4.35
N ARG A 93 -6.16 9.03 3.69
CA ARG A 93 -4.89 9.29 3.01
C ARG A 93 -5.12 9.64 1.54
N ASP A 94 -5.59 10.86 1.28
CA ASP A 94 -5.87 11.35 -0.07
C ASP A 94 -4.63 11.31 -0.99
N ASP A 95 -3.46 11.64 -0.43
CA ASP A 95 -2.16 11.55 -1.10
C ASP A 95 -1.89 10.14 -1.64
N ILE A 96 -2.12 9.13 -0.82
CA ILE A 96 -1.90 7.73 -1.19
C ILE A 96 -3.01 7.22 -2.10
N LEU A 97 -4.26 7.62 -1.87
CA LEU A 97 -5.38 7.22 -2.70
C LEU A 97 -5.16 7.65 -4.16
N GLU A 98 -4.67 8.87 -4.38
CA GLU A 98 -4.29 9.37 -5.70
C GLU A 98 -3.15 8.54 -6.33
N MET A 99 -2.11 8.21 -5.53
CA MET A 99 -1.00 7.35 -6.00
C MET A 99 -1.46 5.96 -6.45
N LEU A 100 -2.53 5.44 -5.85
CA LEU A 100 -3.13 4.15 -6.16
C LEU A 100 -4.17 4.23 -7.30
N GLY A 101 -4.34 5.40 -7.92
CA GLY A 101 -5.31 5.62 -9.01
C GLY A 101 -6.76 5.73 -8.53
N GLY A 102 -6.99 5.90 -7.22
CA GLY A 102 -8.30 6.16 -6.65
C GLY A 102 -8.70 7.63 -6.80
N ASP A 103 -9.98 7.88 -7.09
CA ASP A 103 -10.54 9.24 -7.11
C ASP A 103 -11.65 9.36 -6.05
N ARG A 104 -11.35 10.07 -4.97
CA ARG A 104 -12.32 10.39 -3.90
C ARG A 104 -13.38 11.39 -4.37
N ASN A 105 -13.04 12.23 -5.34
CA ASN A 105 -13.91 13.26 -5.90
C ASN A 105 -14.90 12.69 -6.94
N ALA A 106 -14.58 11.59 -7.61
CA ALA A 106 -15.51 10.86 -8.50
C ALA A 106 -16.77 10.35 -7.77
N ARG A 107 -16.71 10.18 -6.44
CA ARG A 107 -17.85 9.76 -5.61
C ARG A 107 -18.57 10.91 -4.94
N ARG A 108 -18.09 12.15 -5.06
CA ARG A 108 -18.82 13.32 -4.57
C ARG A 108 -19.98 13.58 -5.54
N PRO A 109 -21.25 13.45 -5.12
CA PRO A 109 -22.37 13.79 -6.01
C PRO A 109 -22.20 15.26 -6.45
N PRO A 110 -22.56 15.60 -7.70
CA PRO A 110 -22.51 16.98 -8.16
C PRO A 110 -23.23 17.88 -7.14
N GLN A 111 -22.56 18.95 -6.70
CA GLN A 111 -23.11 19.91 -5.73
C GLN A 111 -24.43 20.47 -6.27
N PRO A 112 -25.60 20.18 -5.65
CA PRO A 112 -26.88 20.41 -6.32
C PRO A 112 -27.38 21.87 -6.34
N TRP A 113 -26.55 22.90 -6.14
CA TRP A 113 -27.08 24.26 -5.96
C TRP A 113 -26.11 25.41 -6.20
N VAL A 114 -25.20 25.35 -7.17
CA VAL A 114 -24.73 26.62 -7.75
C VAL A 114 -25.90 27.20 -8.56
N VAL A 115 -26.85 27.80 -7.86
CA VAL A 115 -27.78 28.75 -8.45
C VAL A 115 -26.90 29.93 -8.85
N ASP A 116 -26.59 30.03 -10.14
CA ASP A 116 -26.16 31.28 -10.72
C ASP A 116 -27.29 32.28 -10.45
N VAL A 117 -27.14 33.05 -9.36
CA VAL A 117 -27.96 34.23 -9.11
C VAL A 117 -27.39 35.33 -10.01
N GLU A 118 -27.60 35.18 -11.31
CA GLU A 118 -27.52 36.30 -12.23
C GLU A 118 -28.77 37.17 -11.99
N LEU A 119 -28.53 38.27 -11.26
CA LEU A 119 -29.21 39.57 -11.17
C LEU A 119 -30.73 39.64 -11.47
#